data_AF-A0A9X3STR4-F1
#
_entry.id   AF-A0A9X3STR4-F1
#
_cell.length_a   1.000
_cell.length_b   1.000
_cell.length_c   1.000
_cell.angle_alpha   90.00
_cell.angle_beta   90.00
_cell.angle_gamma   90.00
#
_symmetry.space_group_name_H-M   'P 1'
#
loop_
_entity.id
_entity.type
_entity.pdbx_description
1 polymer ?
#
loop_
_entity_poly.entity_id
_entity_poly.type
_entity_poly.pdbx_seq_one_letter_code
_entity_poly.pdbx_strand_id
1 'polypeptide(L)'
;MTALGPYIPPVDEVKTRNRRRLATIGTYLWALMPLLTCGFGAPIAFATALARRRDTWTILALVVHSSLLIAACSVIGSFGEYPPLWVDVIFTVSLSVTSLASTVQLLLIRSAVWAPPARLQVPVARLSSAEVVDRARKLRDQARRTAEADPMLAKRLGIGRPDLPRQFDDGGLVDLNHAPLPVLMSLPGVTERSARQIQDWVAQSGPFGSLGEVMLVIEISPTFEHHLREYCVFIP
;
A
#
# COMPACT_ATOMS: atom_id res chain seq x y z
N MET A 1 -39.18 -13.11 17.93
CA MET A 1 -38.89 -12.21 16.80
C MET A 1 -37.38 -12.13 16.65
N THR A 2 -36.82 -12.88 15.70
CA THR A 2 -35.38 -12.94 15.42
C THR A 2 -34.95 -11.68 14.68
N ALA A 3 -34.08 -10.88 15.29
CA ALA A 3 -33.52 -9.69 14.67
C ALA A 3 -32.78 -10.08 13.37
N LEU A 4 -33.14 -9.44 12.26
CA LEU A 4 -32.44 -9.56 10.99
C LEU A 4 -31.01 -9.04 11.19
N GLY A 5 -30.02 -9.91 11.04
CA GLY A 5 -28.61 -9.51 11.05
C GLY A 5 -28.32 -8.49 9.93
N PRO A 6 -27.24 -7.70 10.06
CA PRO A 6 -26.92 -6.64 9.10
C PRO A 6 -26.80 -7.19 7.68
N TYR A 7 -27.54 -6.58 6.75
CA TYR A 7 -27.51 -6.90 5.32
C TYR A 7 -26.11 -6.60 4.77
N ILE A 8 -25.34 -7.64 4.48
CA ILE A 8 -24.08 -7.54 3.74
C ILE A 8 -24.45 -7.69 2.27
N PRO A 9 -24.23 -6.67 1.42
CA PRO A 9 -24.48 -6.82 -0.01
C PRO A 9 -23.60 -7.97 -0.56
N PRO A 10 -24.15 -8.86 -1.40
CA PRO A 10 -23.38 -9.95 -1.97
C PRO A 10 -22.20 -9.36 -2.75
N VAL A 11 -20.99 -9.68 -2.30
CA VAL A 11 -19.78 -9.29 -3.02
C VAL A 11 -19.76 -10.16 -4.28
N ASP A 12 -19.91 -9.54 -5.45
CA ASP A 12 -19.72 -10.23 -6.73
C ASP A 12 -18.26 -10.71 -6.84
N GLU A 13 -17.96 -11.89 -6.31
CA GLU A 13 -16.63 -12.48 -6.30
C GLU A 13 -16.07 -12.61 -7.72
N VAL A 14 -16.95 -12.91 -8.69
CA VAL A 14 -16.60 -12.97 -10.12
C VAL A 14 -16.14 -11.61 -10.64
N LYS A 15 -16.86 -10.52 -10.31
CA LYS A 15 -16.54 -9.16 -10.75
C LYS A 15 -15.24 -8.66 -10.12
N THR A 16 -15.03 -8.96 -8.83
CA THR A 16 -13.78 -8.58 -8.13
C THR A 16 -12.58 -9.39 -8.61
N ARG A 17 -12.75 -10.69 -8.87
CA ARG A 17 -11.72 -11.56 -9.47
C ARG A 17 -11.34 -11.10 -10.87
N ASN A 18 -12.33 -10.75 -11.70
CA ASN A 18 -12.08 -10.25 -13.06
C ASN A 18 -11.33 -8.92 -13.06
N ARG A 19 -11.70 -7.98 -12.17
CA ARG A 19 -10.96 -6.72 -12.01
C ARG A 19 -9.51 -6.94 -11.58
N ARG A 20 -9.24 -7.86 -10.65
CA ARG A 20 -7.87 -8.21 -10.22
C ARG A 20 -7.07 -8.85 -11.34
N ARG A 21 -7.68 -9.75 -12.13
CA ARG A 21 -7.06 -10.36 -13.30
C ARG A 21 -6.71 -9.32 -14.36
N LEU A 22 -7.65 -8.44 -14.70
CA LEU A 22 -7.42 -7.34 -15.66
C LEU A 22 -6.31 -6.40 -15.20
N ALA A 23 -6.28 -6.03 -13.92
CA ALA A 23 -5.20 -5.22 -13.36
C ALA A 23 -3.84 -5.93 -13.48
N THR A 24 -3.80 -7.23 -13.15
CA THR A 24 -2.58 -8.03 -13.24
C THR A 24 -2.08 -8.13 -14.69
N ILE A 25 -2.98 -8.40 -15.64
CA ILE A 25 -2.68 -8.44 -17.07
C ILE A 25 -2.13 -7.09 -17.53
N GLY A 26 -2.76 -5.98 -17.11
CA GLY A 26 -2.30 -4.62 -17.43
C GLY A 26 -0.87 -4.35 -16.95
N THR A 27 -0.48 -4.83 -15.75
CA THR A 27 0.90 -4.66 -15.28
C THR A 27 1.92 -5.49 -16.07
N TYR A 28 1.54 -6.65 -16.59
CA TYR A 28 2.43 -7.45 -17.45
C TYR A 28 2.53 -6.84 -18.85
N LEU A 29 1.43 -6.36 -19.41
CA LEU A 29 1.43 -5.66 -20.70
C LEU A 29 2.31 -4.41 -20.67
N TRP A 30 2.29 -3.67 -19.56
CA TRP A 30 3.21 -2.56 -19.34
C TRP A 30 4.68 -2.98 -19.32
N ALA A 31 5.01 -4.08 -18.63
CA ALA A 31 6.39 -4.55 -18.54
C ALA A 31 6.92 -5.07 -19.87
N LEU A 32 6.03 -5.66 -20.68
CA LEU A 32 6.31 -6.13 -22.03
C LEU A 32 6.25 -5.02 -23.09
N MET A 33 5.91 -3.78 -22.71
CA MET A 33 5.78 -2.66 -23.62
C MET A 33 7.03 -2.42 -24.48
N PRO A 34 8.28 -2.47 -23.96
CA PRO A 34 9.48 -2.35 -24.79
C PRO A 34 9.57 -3.47 -25.82
N LEU A 35 9.28 -4.72 -25.44
CA LEU A 35 9.31 -5.85 -26.35
C LEU A 35 8.30 -5.71 -27.49
N LEU A 36 7.07 -5.28 -27.17
CA LEU A 36 5.99 -5.07 -28.14
C LEU A 36 6.24 -3.90 -29.10
N THR A 37 7.08 -2.95 -28.70
CA THR A 37 7.37 -1.72 -29.46
C THR A 37 8.81 -1.68 -29.96
N CYS A 38 9.51 -2.82 -29.99
CA CYS A 38 10.91 -2.91 -30.41
C CYS A 38 11.80 -1.86 -29.71
N GLY A 39 11.68 -1.70 -28.39
CA GLY A 39 12.50 -0.81 -27.57
C GLY A 39 11.99 0.62 -27.44
N PHE A 40 11.15 1.12 -28.36
CA PHE A 40 10.66 2.51 -28.33
C PHE A 40 9.76 2.83 -27.13
N GLY A 41 9.08 1.82 -26.56
CA GLY A 41 8.23 1.97 -25.39
C GLY A 41 8.97 2.02 -24.05
N ALA A 42 10.28 1.75 -24.02
CA ALA A 42 11.05 1.75 -22.78
C ALA A 42 11.05 3.10 -22.04
N PRO A 43 11.30 4.25 -22.69
CA PRO A 43 11.28 5.55 -22.01
C PRO A 43 9.90 5.87 -21.42
N ILE A 44 8.82 5.51 -22.13
CA ILE A 44 7.44 5.76 -21.67
C ILE A 44 7.14 4.89 -20.45
N ALA A 45 7.49 3.60 -20.48
CA ALA A 45 7.31 2.70 -19.36
C ALA A 45 8.09 3.18 -18.13
N PHE A 46 9.38 3.54 -18.27
CA PHE A 46 10.17 4.07 -17.17
C PHE A 46 9.68 5.44 -16.66
N ALA A 47 9.18 6.32 -17.52
CA ALA A 47 8.59 7.59 -17.11
C ALA A 47 7.32 7.36 -16.25
N THR A 48 6.45 6.42 -16.65
CA THR A 48 5.29 6.05 -15.83
C THR A 48 5.69 5.34 -14.52
N ALA A 49 6.79 4.60 -14.50
CA ALA A 49 7.38 4.05 -13.26
C ALA A 49 7.84 5.17 -12.32
N LEU A 50 8.53 6.17 -12.87
CA LEU A 50 9.05 7.32 -12.12
C LEU A 50 7.93 8.17 -11.51
N ALA A 51 6.82 8.34 -12.23
CA ALA A 51 5.64 9.05 -11.75
C ALA A 51 4.98 8.37 -10.53
N ARG A 52 5.13 7.05 -10.41
CA ARG A 52 4.59 6.26 -9.29
C ARG A 52 5.60 6.03 -8.16
N ARG A 53 6.89 6.02 -8.49
CA ARG A 53 7.99 5.71 -7.57
C ARG A 53 9.21 6.54 -7.93
N ARG A 54 9.52 7.54 -7.10
CA ARG A 54 10.71 8.40 -7.24
C ARG A 54 11.93 7.74 -6.62
N ASP A 55 12.62 6.94 -7.43
CA ASP A 55 13.82 6.20 -7.04
C ASP A 55 15.00 6.60 -7.92
N THR A 56 16.18 6.80 -7.33
CA THR A 56 17.39 7.18 -8.09
C THR A 56 17.75 6.14 -9.15
N TRP A 57 17.51 4.85 -8.86
CA TRP A 57 17.72 3.75 -9.80
C TRP A 57 16.75 3.78 -10.99
N THR A 58 15.49 4.19 -10.80
CA THR A 58 14.53 4.30 -11.91
C THR A 58 14.82 5.52 -12.78
N ILE A 59 15.31 6.61 -12.20
CA ILE A 59 15.83 7.77 -12.94
C ILE A 59 17.05 7.37 -13.77
N LEU A 60 18.02 6.68 -13.16
CA LEU A 60 19.22 6.22 -13.87
C LEU A 60 18.83 5.30 -15.04
N ALA A 61 17.92 4.35 -14.81
CA ALA A 61 17.43 3.45 -15.85
C ALA A 61 16.76 4.21 -17.01
N LEU A 62 15.90 5.18 -16.71
CA LEU A 62 15.24 6.02 -17.71
C LEU A 62 16.28 6.77 -18.56
N VAL A 63 17.27 7.39 -17.92
CA VAL A 63 18.31 8.17 -18.59
C VAL A 63 19.17 7.28 -19.49
N VAL A 64 19.62 6.13 -18.99
CA VAL A 64 20.48 5.19 -19.74
C VAL A 64 19.76 4.61 -20.96
N HIS A 65 18.51 4.16 -20.80
CA HIS A 65 17.78 3.57 -21.93
C HIS A 65 17.38 4.63 -22.96
N SER A 66 17.02 5.84 -22.51
CA SER A 66 16.70 6.95 -23.42
C SER A 66 17.93 7.42 -24.18
N SER A 67 19.09 7.55 -23.51
CA SER A 67 20.33 7.97 -24.17
C SER A 67 20.80 6.94 -25.19
N LEU A 68 20.69 5.65 -24.88
CA LEU A 68 21.09 4.57 -25.77
C LEU A 68 20.17 4.49 -27.01
N LEU A 69 18.86 4.68 -26.83
CA LEU A 69 17.91 4.74 -27.95
C LEU A 69 18.19 5.95 -28.85
N ILE A 70 18.39 7.13 -28.26
CA ILE A 70 18.70 8.36 -29.00
C ILE A 70 20.02 8.19 -29.77
N ALA A 71 21.06 7.66 -29.12
CA ALA A 71 22.36 7.42 -29.76
C ALA A 71 22.24 6.44 -30.94
N ALA A 72 21.51 5.33 -30.78
CA ALA A 72 21.27 4.37 -31.85
C ALA A 72 20.54 5.02 -33.05
N CYS A 73 19.50 5.81 -32.78
CA CYS A 73 18.78 6.56 -33.82
C CYS A 73 19.66 7.63 -34.49
N SER A 74 20.50 8.35 -33.74
CA SER A 74 21.42 9.35 -34.30
C SER A 74 22.49 8.71 -35.20
N VAL A 75 23.04 7.55 -34.80
CA VAL A 75 24.02 6.83 -35.60
C VAL A 75 23.41 6.38 -36.93
N ILE A 76 22.25 5.71 -36.91
CA ILE A 76 21.63 5.23 -38.15
C ILE A 76 21.16 6.39 -39.05
N GLY A 77 20.63 7.47 -38.45
CA GLY A 77 20.23 8.68 -39.17
C GLY A 77 21.40 9.40 -39.86
N SER A 78 22.64 9.23 -39.38
CA SER A 78 23.82 9.86 -39.98
C SER A 78 24.22 9.26 -41.34
N PHE A 79 23.77 8.04 -41.66
CA PHE A 79 24.10 7.35 -42.92
C PHE A 79 23.04 7.53 -44.03
N GLY A 80 21.93 8.24 -43.75
CA GLY A 80 20.88 8.49 -44.73
C GLY A 80 20.07 7.24 -45.13
N GLU A 81 19.60 7.18 -46.37
CA GLU A 81 18.71 6.12 -46.86
C GLU A 81 19.39 4.76 -47.08
N TYR A 82 20.73 4.74 -47.24
CA TYR A 82 21.49 3.53 -47.57
C TYR A 82 22.61 3.28 -46.54
N PRO A 83 22.27 2.89 -45.31
CA PRO A 83 23.27 2.54 -44.31
C PRO A 83 24.07 1.29 -44.73
N PRO A 84 25.37 1.22 -44.40
CA PRO A 84 26.15 0.00 -44.56
C PRO A 84 25.52 -1.17 -43.78
N LEU A 85 25.58 -2.38 -44.33
CA LEU A 85 24.98 -3.58 -43.71
C LEU A 85 25.40 -3.78 -42.24
N TRP A 86 26.66 -3.53 -41.91
CA TRP A 86 27.16 -3.67 -40.54
C TRP A 86 26.53 -2.67 -39.57
N VAL A 87 26.19 -1.46 -40.01
CA VAL A 87 25.48 -0.46 -39.19
C VAL A 87 24.07 -0.94 -38.88
N ASP A 88 23.36 -1.44 -39.89
CA ASP A 88 21.99 -1.92 -39.75
C ASP A 88 21.90 -3.17 -38.84
N VAL A 89 22.87 -4.09 -38.97
CA VAL A 89 22.99 -5.26 -38.09
C VAL A 89 23.28 -4.83 -36.65
N ILE A 90 24.23 -3.92 -36.42
CA ILE A 90 24.54 -3.42 -35.07
C ILE A 90 23.34 -2.71 -34.47
N PHE A 91 22.65 -1.86 -35.24
CA PHE A 91 21.43 -1.17 -34.81
C PHE A 91 20.36 -2.18 -34.38
N THR A 92 20.02 -3.12 -35.24
CA THR A 92 18.99 -4.14 -34.99
C THR A 92 19.31 -5.01 -33.77
N VAL A 93 20.56 -5.45 -33.65
CA VAL A 93 21.02 -6.23 -32.48
C VAL A 93 20.97 -5.39 -31.20
N SER A 94 21.46 -4.15 -31.24
CA SER A 94 21.44 -3.25 -30.08
C SER A 94 20.01 -2.95 -29.60
N LEU A 95 19.08 -2.74 -30.53
CA LEU A 95 17.66 -2.51 -30.25
C LEU A 95 17.01 -3.74 -29.62
N SER A 96 17.34 -4.93 -30.12
CA SER A 96 16.85 -6.20 -29.58
C SER A 96 17.37 -6.45 -28.15
N VAL A 97 18.67 -6.27 -27.92
CA VAL A 97 19.31 -6.46 -26.61
C VAL A 97 18.77 -5.46 -25.57
N THR A 98 18.64 -4.19 -25.96
CA THR A 98 18.14 -3.14 -25.07
C THR A 98 16.65 -3.28 -24.76
N SER A 99 15.87 -3.76 -25.73
CA SER A 99 14.45 -4.11 -25.52
C SER A 99 14.28 -5.24 -24.51
N LEU A 100 15.09 -6.30 -24.63
CA LEU A 100 15.13 -7.42 -23.68
C LEU A 100 15.57 -6.93 -22.29
N ALA A 101 16.67 -6.18 -22.21
CA ALA A 101 17.18 -5.63 -20.95
C ALA A 101 16.15 -4.73 -20.25
N SER A 102 15.51 -3.83 -21.00
CA SER A 102 14.44 -2.95 -20.50
C SER A 102 13.28 -3.77 -19.94
N THR A 103 12.84 -4.78 -20.69
CA THR A 103 11.72 -5.66 -20.30
C THR A 103 12.04 -6.41 -19.01
N VAL A 104 13.24 -7.00 -18.91
CA VAL A 104 13.69 -7.68 -17.68
C VAL A 104 13.72 -6.71 -16.51
N GLN A 105 14.27 -5.52 -16.69
CA GLN A 105 14.35 -4.53 -15.62
C GLN A 105 12.96 -4.04 -15.17
N LEU A 106 12.02 -3.81 -16.11
CA LEU A 106 10.63 -3.46 -15.81
C LEU A 106 9.92 -4.59 -15.05
N LEU A 107 10.18 -5.86 -15.39
CA LEU A 107 9.65 -7.02 -14.66
C LEU A 107 10.21 -7.10 -13.24
N LEU A 108 11.51 -6.80 -13.04
CA LEU A 108 12.14 -6.80 -11.72
C LEU A 108 11.58 -5.69 -10.82
N ILE A 109 11.37 -4.48 -11.35
CA ILE A 109 10.82 -3.36 -10.57
C ILE A 109 9.29 -3.40 -10.45
N ARG A 110 8.60 -4.32 -11.15
CA ARG A 110 7.13 -4.38 -11.20
C ARG A 110 6.49 -4.50 -9.83
N SER A 111 7.00 -5.37 -8.97
CA SER A 111 6.43 -5.52 -7.62
C SER A 111 6.57 -4.22 -6.82
N ALA A 112 7.63 -3.43 -7.04
CA ALA A 112 7.87 -2.16 -6.36
C ALA A 112 7.05 -0.99 -6.93
N VAL A 113 6.87 -0.92 -8.26
CA VAL A 113 6.12 0.17 -8.93
C VAL A 113 4.60 0.04 -8.73
N TRP A 114 4.10 -1.20 -8.68
CA TRP A 114 2.69 -1.48 -8.44
C TRP A 114 2.42 -2.09 -7.07
N ALA A 115 3.38 -1.99 -6.15
CA ALA A 115 3.11 -2.18 -4.75
C ALA A 115 1.92 -1.28 -4.38
N PRO A 116 0.85 -1.83 -3.80
CA PRO A 116 -0.14 -0.98 -3.15
C PRO A 116 0.63 -0.04 -2.22
N PRO A 117 0.28 1.27 -2.15
CA PRO A 117 0.84 2.11 -1.11
C PRO A 117 0.69 1.35 0.21
N ALA A 118 1.71 1.42 1.06
CA ALA A 118 1.66 0.85 2.39
C ALA A 118 0.49 1.51 3.14
N ARG A 119 -0.72 1.00 2.89
CA ARG A 119 -1.84 1.17 3.79
C ARG A 119 -1.27 0.57 5.05
N LEU A 120 -1.14 1.38 6.09
CA LEU A 120 -1.09 0.86 7.43
C LEU A 120 -2.27 -0.08 7.52
N GLN A 121 -1.96 -1.37 7.40
CA GLN A 121 -2.93 -2.41 7.53
C GLN A 121 -3.22 -2.39 9.03
N VAL A 122 -4.18 -1.56 9.44
CA VAL A 122 -5.15 -2.10 10.38
C VAL A 122 -5.61 -3.36 9.66
N PRO A 123 -5.44 -4.55 10.26
CA PRO A 123 -5.95 -5.76 9.68
C PRO A 123 -7.47 -5.73 9.81
N VAL A 124 -8.14 -4.80 9.12
CA VAL A 124 -9.50 -4.99 8.61
C VAL A 124 -9.36 -5.91 7.40
N ALA A 125 -8.89 -7.10 7.72
CA ALA A 125 -9.00 -8.30 6.97
C ALA A 125 -10.28 -8.30 6.12
N ARG A 126 -10.12 -8.23 4.78
CA ARG A 126 -11.08 -8.91 3.89
C ARG A 126 -10.88 -10.42 4.06
N LEU A 127 -11.22 -10.97 5.23
CA LEU A 127 -11.14 -12.40 5.49
C LEU A 127 -12.55 -12.97 5.29
N SER A 128 -12.69 -13.72 4.20
CA SER A 128 -13.92 -14.26 3.63
C SER A 128 -14.51 -15.46 4.39
N SER A 129 -14.17 -15.62 5.67
CA SER A 129 -14.57 -16.76 6.48
C SER A 129 -14.97 -16.26 7.87
N ALA A 130 -16.22 -16.52 8.29
CA ALA A 130 -16.76 -16.08 9.57
C ALA A 130 -15.85 -16.47 10.75
N GLU A 131 -15.24 -17.65 10.68
CA GLU A 131 -14.31 -18.17 11.69
C GLU A 131 -13.10 -17.27 11.95
N VAL A 132 -12.62 -16.56 10.93
CA VAL A 132 -11.43 -15.72 11.05
C VAL A 132 -11.78 -14.36 11.66
N VAL A 133 -12.96 -13.83 11.35
CA VAL A 133 -13.51 -12.63 11.99
C VAL A 133 -13.76 -12.90 13.47
N ASP A 134 -14.33 -14.07 13.80
CA ASP A 134 -14.57 -14.49 15.18
C ASP A 134 -13.26 -14.69 15.94
N ARG A 135 -12.23 -15.27 15.30
CA ARG A 135 -10.90 -15.37 15.90
C ARG A 135 -10.28 -14.01 16.18
N ALA A 136 -10.32 -13.08 15.22
CA ALA A 136 -9.80 -11.73 15.42
C ALA A 136 -10.53 -11.01 16.56
N ARG A 137 -11.85 -11.17 16.66
CA ARG A 137 -12.64 -10.61 17.76
C ARG A 137 -12.22 -11.17 19.12
N LYS A 138 -12.04 -12.50 19.22
CA LYS A 138 -11.54 -13.14 20.45
C LYS A 138 -10.15 -12.64 20.85
N LEU A 139 -9.25 -12.43 19.88
CA LEU A 139 -7.92 -11.87 20.12
C LEU A 139 -8.00 -10.43 20.64
N ARG A 140 -8.87 -9.60 20.08
CA ARG A 140 -9.10 -8.23 20.57
C ARG A 140 -9.65 -8.22 22.00
N ASP A 141 -10.62 -9.07 22.30
CA ASP A 141 -11.17 -9.19 23.65
C ASP A 141 -10.11 -9.67 24.65
N GLN A 142 -9.27 -10.63 24.27
CA GLN A 142 -8.15 -11.09 25.09
C GLN A 142 -7.13 -9.97 25.32
N ALA A 143 -6.74 -9.24 24.27
CA ALA A 143 -5.80 -8.14 24.34
C ALA A 143 -6.31 -7.01 25.26
N ARG A 144 -7.61 -6.70 25.21
CA ARG A 144 -8.26 -5.75 26.12
C ARG A 144 -8.20 -6.18 27.57
N ARG A 145 -8.53 -7.45 27.86
CA ARG A 145 -8.42 -7.99 29.23
C ARG A 145 -6.98 -7.92 29.75
N THR A 146 -5.99 -8.18 28.90
CA THR A 146 -4.57 -8.02 29.26
C THR A 146 -4.24 -6.56 29.56
N ALA A 147 -4.71 -5.62 28.73
CA ALA A 147 -4.48 -4.19 28.94
C ALA A 147 -5.16 -3.65 30.20
N GLU A 148 -6.36 -4.14 30.52
CA GLU A 148 -7.09 -3.80 31.76
C GLU A 148 -6.42 -4.40 33.00
N ALA A 149 -5.93 -5.64 32.93
CA ALA A 149 -5.31 -6.33 34.05
C ALA A 149 -3.88 -5.83 34.35
N ASP A 150 -3.08 -5.58 33.31
CA ASP A 150 -1.70 -5.09 33.44
C ASP A 150 -1.34 -4.17 32.26
N PRO A 151 -1.53 -2.85 32.42
CA PRO A 151 -1.16 -1.86 31.40
C PRO A 151 0.34 -1.87 31.05
N MET A 152 1.21 -2.18 32.02
CA MET A 152 2.66 -2.21 31.80
C MET A 152 3.04 -3.39 30.91
N LEU A 153 2.42 -4.55 31.12
CA LEU A 153 2.57 -5.70 30.24
C LEU A 153 2.03 -5.40 28.85
N ALA A 154 0.87 -4.75 28.73
CA ALA A 154 0.30 -4.39 27.42
C ALA A 154 1.23 -3.48 26.60
N LYS A 155 1.88 -2.50 27.24
CA LYS A 155 2.93 -1.67 26.60
C LYS A 155 4.12 -2.50 26.13
N ARG A 156 4.61 -3.44 26.94
CA ARG A 156 5.72 -4.33 26.57
C ARG A 156 5.38 -5.27 25.41
N LEU A 157 4.13 -5.72 25.33
CA LEU A 157 3.63 -6.55 24.25
C LEU A 157 3.30 -5.77 22.96
N GLY A 158 3.28 -4.43 23.03
CA GLY A 158 2.95 -3.57 21.90
C GLY A 158 1.47 -3.63 21.49
N ILE A 159 0.56 -3.90 22.44
CA ILE A 159 -0.88 -3.95 22.16
C ILE A 159 -1.35 -2.59 21.65
N GLY A 160 -2.04 -2.57 20.51
CA GLY A 160 -2.53 -1.34 19.90
C GLY A 160 -1.48 -0.53 19.14
N ARG A 161 -0.24 -1.03 19.02
CA ARG A 161 0.90 -0.34 18.40
C ARG A 161 1.44 -1.14 17.21
N PRO A 162 0.73 -1.16 16.06
CA PRO A 162 1.18 -1.88 14.87
C PRO A 162 2.47 -1.31 14.25
N ASP A 163 2.90 -0.13 14.69
CA ASP A 163 4.17 0.50 14.34
C ASP A 163 5.38 -0.11 15.07
N LEU A 164 5.17 -0.80 16.19
CA LEU A 164 6.23 -1.45 16.97
C LEU A 164 6.40 -2.93 16.58
N PRO A 165 7.60 -3.50 16.73
CA PRO A 165 7.81 -4.94 16.56
C PRO A 165 6.99 -5.70 17.61
N ARG A 166 5.97 -6.45 17.17
CA ARG A 166 5.05 -7.16 18.07
C ARG A 166 5.25 -8.67 18.02
N GLN A 167 5.22 -9.30 19.19
CA GLN A 167 5.23 -10.77 19.37
C GLN A 167 3.83 -11.32 19.66
N PHE A 168 2.89 -10.43 19.99
CA PHE A 168 1.52 -10.75 20.35
C PHE A 168 0.55 -10.23 19.29
N ASP A 169 -0.38 -11.08 18.85
CA ASP A 169 -1.46 -10.68 17.93
C ASP A 169 -2.64 -10.16 18.73
N ASP A 170 -2.83 -8.85 18.71
CA ASP A 170 -3.90 -8.13 19.39
C ASP A 170 -5.20 -8.08 18.57
N GLY A 171 -5.27 -8.77 17.44
CA GLY A 171 -6.44 -8.79 16.56
C GLY A 171 -6.71 -7.46 15.86
N GLY A 172 -5.72 -6.56 15.80
CA GLY A 172 -5.79 -5.29 15.08
C GLY A 172 -6.27 -4.10 15.91
N LEU A 173 -6.06 -4.13 17.22
CA LEU A 173 -6.33 -2.97 18.07
C LEU A 173 -5.41 -1.79 17.69
N VAL A 174 -5.87 -0.59 18.03
CA VAL A 174 -5.10 0.65 17.95
C VAL A 174 -5.20 1.36 19.30
N ASP A 175 -4.05 1.66 19.90
CA ASP A 175 -3.94 2.42 21.13
C ASP A 175 -4.06 3.92 20.80
N LEU A 176 -5.22 4.50 21.12
CA LEU A 176 -5.50 5.91 20.79
C LEU A 176 -4.58 6.88 21.53
N ASN A 177 -4.03 6.49 22.69
CA ASN A 177 -3.22 7.39 23.51
C ASN A 177 -1.78 7.49 23.03
N HIS A 178 -1.24 6.41 22.44
CA HIS A 178 0.18 6.33 22.12
C HIS A 178 0.50 6.08 20.64
N ALA A 179 -0.49 5.73 19.81
CA ALA A 179 -0.24 5.45 18.41
C ALA A 179 0.23 6.70 17.62
N PRO A 180 1.16 6.53 16.66
CA PRO A 180 1.60 7.64 15.83
C PRO A 180 0.51 8.05 14.83
N LEU A 181 0.58 9.28 14.33
CA LEU A 181 -0.39 9.90 13.42
C LEU A 181 -0.83 8.98 12.26
N PRO A 182 0.09 8.29 11.55
CA PRO A 182 -0.30 7.43 10.44
C PRO A 182 -1.18 6.25 10.90
N VAL A 183 -0.94 5.72 12.10
CA VAL A 183 -1.71 4.61 12.69
C VAL A 183 -3.08 5.12 13.15
N LEU A 184 -3.17 6.29 13.77
CA LEU A 184 -4.46 6.88 14.14
C LEU A 184 -5.35 7.11 12.91
N MET A 185 -4.79 7.64 11.82
CA MET A 185 -5.49 7.86 10.55
C MET A 185 -5.94 6.59 9.85
N SER A 186 -5.50 5.42 10.31
CA SER A 186 -5.92 4.14 9.76
C SER A 186 -7.26 3.66 10.35
N LEU A 187 -7.73 4.29 11.43
CA LEU A 187 -9.05 4.06 12.02
C LEU A 187 -10.18 4.72 11.19
N PRO A 188 -11.35 4.05 11.04
CA PRO A 188 -12.50 4.63 10.35
C PRO A 188 -12.95 5.94 10.99
N GLY A 189 -13.12 6.98 10.18
CA GLY A 189 -13.58 8.30 10.64
C GLY A 189 -12.51 9.19 11.26
N VAL A 190 -11.28 8.70 11.45
CA VAL A 190 -10.18 9.50 11.98
C VAL A 190 -9.44 10.17 10.82
N THR A 191 -9.67 11.47 10.67
CA THR A 191 -8.95 12.30 9.69
C THR A 191 -7.57 12.71 10.23
N GLU A 192 -6.71 13.27 9.39
CA GLU A 192 -5.44 13.84 9.86
C GLU A 192 -5.66 14.92 10.94
N ARG A 193 -6.69 15.77 10.76
CA ARG A 193 -7.07 16.80 11.74
C ARG A 193 -7.46 16.17 13.07
N SER A 194 -8.36 15.18 13.05
CA SER A 194 -8.81 14.47 14.26
C SER A 194 -7.65 13.73 14.95
N ALA A 195 -6.75 13.11 14.17
CA ALA A 195 -5.57 12.42 14.69
C ALA A 195 -4.58 13.38 15.38
N ARG A 196 -4.37 14.58 14.83
CA ARG A 196 -3.57 15.64 15.48
C ARG A 196 -4.23 16.13 16.76
N GLN A 197 -5.54 16.39 16.73
CA GLN A 197 -6.30 16.78 17.93
C GLN A 197 -6.18 15.75 19.06
N ILE A 198 -6.20 14.44 18.73
CA ILE A 198 -5.97 13.36 19.69
C ILE A 198 -4.59 13.50 20.35
N GLN A 199 -3.54 13.64 19.55
CA GLN A 199 -2.17 13.77 20.08
C GLN A 199 -1.99 15.04 20.91
N ASP A 200 -2.52 16.16 20.43
CA ASP A 200 -2.46 17.44 21.12
C ASP A 200 -3.18 17.38 22.47
N TRP A 201 -4.36 16.74 22.51
CA TRP A 201 -5.10 16.51 23.75
C TRP A 201 -4.32 15.63 24.71
N VAL A 202 -3.78 14.50 24.26
CA VAL A 202 -3.02 13.58 25.12
C VAL A 202 -1.78 14.26 25.70
N ALA A 203 -1.10 15.10 24.90
CA ALA A 203 0.06 15.84 25.35
C ALA A 203 -0.27 16.93 26.39
N GLN A 204 -1.45 17.54 26.33
CA GLN A 204 -1.85 18.65 27.20
C GLN A 204 -2.63 18.20 28.44
N SER A 205 -3.55 17.25 28.27
CA SER A 205 -4.55 16.83 29.26
C SER A 205 -4.30 15.43 29.83
N GLY A 206 -3.40 14.66 29.23
CA GLY A 206 -3.14 13.26 29.58
C GLY A 206 -3.96 12.25 28.75
N PRO A 207 -3.76 10.94 28.99
CA PRO A 207 -4.36 9.88 28.21
C PRO A 207 -5.89 9.82 28.36
N PHE A 208 -6.60 9.47 27.28
CA PHE A 208 -8.03 9.20 27.33
C PHE A 208 -8.33 7.94 28.13
N GLY A 209 -9.42 7.97 28.90
CA GLY A 209 -9.92 6.81 29.65
C GLY A 209 -10.99 6.01 28.89
N SER A 210 -11.65 6.60 27.89
CA SER A 210 -12.71 5.92 27.13
C SER A 210 -13.00 6.55 25.76
N LEU A 211 -13.70 5.79 24.91
CA LEU A 211 -14.17 6.31 23.62
C LEU A 211 -15.19 7.45 23.78
N GLY A 212 -16.01 7.42 24.85
CA GLY A 212 -16.99 8.48 25.11
C GLY A 212 -16.31 9.82 25.35
N GLU A 213 -15.19 9.82 26.07
CA GLU A 213 -14.37 11.01 26.29
C GLU A 213 -13.79 11.55 24.97
N VAL A 214 -13.24 10.67 24.13
CA VAL A 214 -12.71 11.06 22.81
C VAL A 214 -13.80 11.72 21.95
N MET A 215 -15.00 11.13 21.90
CA MET A 215 -16.10 11.66 21.09
C MET A 215 -16.66 13.00 21.61
N LEU A 216 -16.41 13.35 22.87
CA LEU A 216 -16.83 14.64 23.43
C LEU A 216 -15.87 15.78 23.05
N VAL A 217 -14.57 15.48 22.92
CA VAL A 217 -13.53 16.52 22.74
C VAL A 217 -12.87 16.52 21.37
N ILE A 218 -12.95 15.41 20.63
CA ILE A 218 -12.38 15.27 19.28
C ILE A 218 -13.50 15.26 18.24
N GLU A 219 -13.29 16.00 17.15
CA GLU A 219 -14.20 16.03 16.01
C GLU A 219 -14.12 14.71 15.21
N ILE A 220 -14.89 13.71 15.64
CA ILE A 220 -15.07 12.43 14.95
C ILE A 220 -16.56 12.19 14.70
N SER A 221 -16.92 11.80 13.47
CA SER A 221 -18.32 11.53 13.14
C SER A 221 -18.88 10.35 13.97
N PRO A 222 -20.05 10.51 14.62
CA PRO A 222 -20.68 9.44 15.42
C PRO A 222 -20.97 8.16 14.65
N THR A 223 -21.11 8.24 13.32
CA THR A 223 -21.32 7.08 12.44
C THR A 223 -20.24 6.01 12.61
N PHE A 224 -19.02 6.39 13.01
CA PHE A 224 -17.91 5.46 13.20
C PHE A 224 -17.76 4.93 14.63
N GLU A 225 -18.63 5.33 15.57
CA GLU A 225 -18.51 4.93 16.99
C GLU A 225 -18.42 3.41 17.15
N HIS A 226 -19.30 2.65 16.49
CA HIS A 226 -19.28 1.18 16.58
C HIS A 226 -17.95 0.60 16.08
N HIS A 227 -17.38 1.16 15.02
CA HIS A 227 -16.08 0.72 14.50
C HIS A 227 -14.95 1.08 15.46
N LEU A 228 -14.94 2.30 15.99
CA LEU A 228 -13.92 2.74 16.94
C LEU A 228 -13.99 1.93 18.24
N ARG A 229 -15.19 1.63 18.72
CA ARG A 229 -15.39 0.75 19.89
C ARG A 229 -14.88 -0.66 19.66
N GLU A 230 -14.84 -1.13 18.41
CA GLU A 230 -14.36 -2.47 18.06
C GLU A 230 -12.82 -2.54 17.94
N TYR A 231 -12.18 -1.45 17.51
CA TYR A 231 -10.75 -1.42 17.16
C TYR A 231 -9.88 -0.55 18.09
N CYS A 232 -10.44 0.29 18.95
CA CYS A 232 -9.65 1.12 19.86
C CYS A 232 -9.38 0.40 21.19
N VAL A 233 -8.24 0.71 21.79
CA VAL A 233 -7.89 0.43 23.18
C VAL A 233 -7.30 1.69 23.81
N PHE A 234 -7.45 1.83 25.12
CA PHE A 234 -7.01 2.98 25.90
C PHE A 234 -6.02 2.49 26.94
N ILE A 235 -4.73 2.64 26.66
CA ILE A 235 -3.69 2.29 27.62
C ILE A 235 -3.22 3.60 28.26
N PRO A 236 -3.15 3.70 29.61
CA PRO A 236 -2.64 4.88 30.31
C PRO A 236 -1.13 5.01 30.15
#